data_AF-A0A2T3JKB7-F1
#
_entry.id   AF-A0A2T3JKB7-F1
#
_cell.length_a   1.000
_cell.length_b   1.000
_cell.length_c   1.000
_cell.angle_alpha   90.00
_cell.angle_beta   90.00
_cell.angle_gamma   90.00
#
_symmetry.space_group_name_H-M   'P 1'
#
loop_
_entity.id
_entity.type
_entity.pdbx_description
1 polymer ?
#
loop_
_entity_poly.entity_id
_entity_poly.type
_entity_poly.pdbx_seq_one_letter_code
_entity_poly.pdbx_strand_id
1 'polypeptide(L)'
;MMKLNERRRAVKNAVALLCRAGSEIVAFNLSYSRPVIEINFPTVRLSQKAVAIVERVGGAASRTIYVARFNSCVIRWTDGLPEAQTEQCKALVSHLNEYSTATNSVWPKNF
;
A
#
# COMPACT_ATOMS: atom_id res chain seq x y z
N MET A 1 11.75 19.66 17.13
CA MET A 1 11.77 19.26 15.70
C MET A 1 12.78 18.15 15.52
N MET A 2 12.43 17.04 14.87
CA MET A 2 13.31 15.86 14.73
C MET A 2 14.55 16.21 13.90
N LYS A 3 15.75 15.86 14.39
CA LYS A 3 17.02 16.07 13.68
C LYS A 3 17.11 15.16 12.45
N LEU A 4 17.91 15.55 11.44
CA LEU A 4 18.04 14.76 10.20
C LEU A 4 18.47 13.31 10.46
N ASN A 5 19.41 13.09 11.39
CA ASN A 5 19.89 11.75 11.73
C ASN A 5 18.80 10.90 12.41
N GLU A 6 17.96 11.51 13.24
CA GLU A 6 16.82 10.86 13.86
C GLU A 6 15.78 10.47 12.80
N ARG A 7 15.49 11.37 11.84
CA ARG A 7 14.60 11.09 10.71
C ARG A 7 15.09 9.91 9.87
N ARG A 8 16.38 9.87 9.53
CA ARG A 8 17.01 8.76 8.79
C ARG A 8 16.88 7.43 9.55
N ARG A 9 17.10 7.45 10.87
CA ARG A 9 16.94 6.27 11.72
C ARG A 9 15.49 5.78 11.77
N ALA A 10 14.53 6.70 11.93
CA ALA A 10 13.11 6.38 11.94
C ALA A 10 12.68 5.73 10.63
N VAL A 11 13.06 6.31 9.48
CA VAL A 11 12.76 5.72 8.16
C VAL A 11 13.39 4.34 8.00
N LYS A 12 14.67 4.17 8.35
CA LYS A 12 15.34 2.86 8.25
C LYS A 12 14.59 1.78 9.04
N ASN A 13 14.18 2.09 10.27
CA ASN A 13 13.44 1.15 11.11
C ASN A 13 12.03 0.89 10.57
N ALA A 14 11.33 1.92 10.09
CA ALA A 14 10.00 1.78 9.51
C ALA A 14 10.03 0.91 8.24
N VAL A 15 10.97 1.17 7.33
CA VAL A 15 11.17 0.39 6.11
C VAL A 15 11.42 -1.09 6.42
N ALA A 16 12.35 -1.39 7.34
CA ALA A 16 12.64 -2.79 7.69
C ALA A 16 11.39 -3.55 8.20
N LEU A 17 10.56 -2.90 9.01
CA LEU A 17 9.33 -3.50 9.54
C LEU A 17 8.24 -3.65 8.47
N LEU A 18 8.09 -2.65 7.59
CA LEU A 18 7.13 -2.69 6.49
C LEU A 18 7.48 -3.78 5.48
N CYS A 19 8.75 -3.86 5.06
CA CYS A 19 9.22 -4.92 4.17
C CYS A 19 9.04 -6.31 4.79
N ARG A 20 9.38 -6.47 6.08
CA ARG A 20 9.17 -7.74 6.80
C ARG A 20 7.69 -8.13 6.85
N ALA A 21 6.79 -7.16 6.86
CA ALA A 21 5.35 -7.40 6.89
C ALA A 21 4.72 -7.56 5.49
N GLY A 22 5.52 -7.54 4.42
CA GLY A 22 5.06 -7.74 3.04
C GLY A 22 4.66 -6.47 2.30
N SER A 23 4.87 -5.28 2.87
CA SER A 23 4.66 -4.02 2.16
C SER A 23 5.85 -3.68 1.25
N GLU A 24 5.55 -3.18 0.07
CA GLU A 24 6.55 -2.71 -0.89
C GLU A 24 6.79 -1.20 -0.70
N ILE A 25 8.05 -0.77 -0.65
CA ILE A 25 8.39 0.66 -0.52
C ILE A 25 8.51 1.27 -1.92
N VAL A 26 7.71 2.31 -2.18
CA VAL A 26 7.72 3.05 -3.45
C VAL A 26 8.67 4.24 -3.37
N ALA A 27 8.54 5.04 -2.31
CA ALA A 27 9.33 6.25 -2.12
C ALA A 27 9.39 6.67 -0.66
N PHE A 28 10.26 7.62 -0.34
CA PHE A 28 10.23 8.29 0.96
C PHE A 28 10.67 9.76 0.83
N ASN A 29 10.15 10.61 1.70
CA ASN A 29 10.41 12.04 1.72
C ASN A 29 10.81 12.48 3.14
N LEU A 30 12.02 13.03 3.29
CA LEU A 30 12.59 13.49 4.56
C LEU A 30 12.43 15.00 4.80
N SER A 31 11.93 15.74 3.82
CA SER A 31 11.80 17.21 3.87
C SER A 31 10.79 17.67 4.92
N TYR A 32 9.81 16.83 5.23
CA TYR A 32 8.82 17.09 6.27
C TYR A 32 9.34 16.85 7.69
N SER A 33 8.71 17.49 8.67
CA SER A 33 9.02 17.35 10.10
C SER A 33 8.86 15.90 10.59
N ARG A 34 7.94 15.15 9.99
CA ARG A 34 7.80 13.70 10.08
C ARG A 34 8.06 13.11 8.69
N PRO A 35 9.00 12.15 8.55
CA PRO A 35 9.25 11.51 7.27
C PRO A 35 7.99 10.86 6.71
N VAL A 36 7.78 10.98 5.42
CA VAL A 36 6.70 10.31 4.69
C VAL A 36 7.29 9.11 3.95
N ILE A 37 6.64 7.97 4.00
CA ILE A 37 7.00 6.75 3.27
C ILE A 37 5.80 6.35 2.43
N GLU A 38 6.02 6.19 1.13
CA GLU A 38 5.02 5.71 0.19
C GLU A 38 5.18 4.22 0.02
N ILE A 39 4.07 3.48 0.12
CA ILE A 39 4.07 2.02 0.03
C ILE A 39 2.97 1.52 -0.91
N ASN A 40 3.19 0.32 -1.44
CA ASN A 40 2.12 -0.55 -1.92
C ASN A 40 1.87 -1.67 -0.90
N PHE A 41 0.70 -2.29 -0.98
CA PHE A 41 0.31 -3.43 -0.15
C PHE A 41 0.37 -3.12 1.36
N PRO A 42 -0.48 -2.21 1.86
CA PRO A 42 -0.53 -1.92 3.28
C PRO A 42 -0.97 -3.17 4.07
N THR A 43 -0.36 -3.39 5.23
CA THR A 43 -0.82 -4.46 6.13
C THR A 43 -2.22 -4.15 6.68
N VAL A 44 -3.01 -5.18 7.01
CA VAL A 44 -4.34 -5.02 7.61
C VAL A 44 -4.32 -4.11 8.84
N ARG A 45 -3.31 -4.25 9.71
CA ARG A 45 -3.15 -3.42 10.92
C ARG A 45 -2.89 -1.95 10.60
N LEU A 46 -2.22 -1.67 9.48
CA LEU A 46 -1.96 -0.31 9.03
C LEU A 46 -3.22 0.30 8.41
N SER A 47 -3.95 -0.47 7.62
CA SER A 47 -5.22 -0.07 7.00
C SER A 47 -6.31 0.25 8.04
N GLN A 48 -6.39 -0.52 9.12
CA GLN A 48 -7.33 -0.26 10.23
C GLN A 48 -7.10 1.09 10.93
N LYS A 49 -5.89 1.65 10.85
CA LYS A 49 -5.52 2.93 11.46
C LYS A 49 -5.40 4.06 10.44
N ALA A 50 -5.77 3.77 9.18
CA ALA A 50 -5.63 4.71 8.09
C ALA A 50 -6.73 5.77 8.13
N VAL A 51 -6.35 6.97 7.73
CA VAL A 51 -7.28 8.06 7.42
C VAL A 51 -7.29 8.23 5.91
N ALA A 52 -8.48 8.16 5.32
CA ALA A 52 -8.68 8.46 3.90
C ALA A 52 -8.69 9.99 3.71
N ILE A 53 -7.91 10.46 2.74
CA ILE A 53 -7.83 11.87 2.35
C ILE A 53 -8.08 11.93 0.86
N VAL A 54 -8.89 12.89 0.43
CA VAL A 54 -9.10 13.18 -0.99
C VAL A 54 -8.04 14.18 -1.44
N GLU A 55 -7.08 13.73 -2.24
CA GLU A 55 -6.08 14.58 -2.84
C GLU A 55 -6.58 15.08 -4.21
N ARG A 56 -6.69 16.40 -4.36
CA ARG A 56 -7.01 17.03 -5.65
C ARG A 56 -5.73 17.20 -6.46
N VAL A 57 -5.65 16.50 -7.59
CA VAL A 57 -4.57 16.62 -8.57
C VAL A 57 -5.05 17.50 -9.71
N GLY A 58 -4.38 18.64 -9.93
CA GLY A 58 -4.60 19.49 -11.11
C GLY A 58 -6.02 20.07 -11.26
N GLY A 59 -6.77 20.23 -10.17
CA GLY A 59 -8.08 20.88 -10.17
C GLY A 59 -9.27 20.02 -10.61
N ALA A 60 -9.06 18.86 -11.23
CA ALA A 60 -10.14 18.01 -11.77
C ALA A 60 -10.13 16.56 -11.27
N ALA A 61 -8.95 15.96 -11.02
CA ALA A 61 -8.85 14.58 -10.58
C ALA A 61 -8.79 14.51 -9.05
N SER A 62 -9.70 13.76 -8.43
CA SER A 62 -9.63 13.45 -7.01
C SER A 62 -9.13 12.01 -6.86
N ARG A 63 -8.02 11.82 -6.16
CA ARG A 63 -7.56 10.48 -5.77
C ARG A 63 -7.69 10.32 -4.27
N THR A 64 -8.26 9.20 -3.84
CA THR A 64 -8.26 8.84 -2.42
C THR A 64 -6.88 8.30 -2.07
N ILE A 65 -6.21 9.01 -1.17
CA ILE A 65 -4.97 8.55 -0.56
C ILE A 65 -5.28 8.13 0.88
N TYR A 66 -4.58 7.13 1.35
CA TYR A 66 -4.66 6.68 2.71
C TYR A 66 -3.38 7.05 3.43
N VAL A 67 -3.53 7.55 4.65
CA VAL A 67 -2.40 7.89 5.50
C VAL A 67 -2.52 7.24 6.87
N ALA A 68 -1.43 6.69 7.37
CA ALA A 68 -1.35 6.16 8.72
C ALA A 68 -0.04 6.56 9.39
N ARG A 69 -0.01 6.58 10.73
CA ARG A 69 1.22 6.76 11.49
C ARG A 69 1.86 5.42 11.80
N PHE A 70 3.15 5.30 11.52
CA PHE A 70 3.91 4.08 11.82
C PHE A 70 5.36 4.43 12.15
N ASN A 71 5.85 3.98 13.31
CA ASN A 71 7.24 4.09 13.72
C ASN A 71 7.86 5.50 13.53
N SER A 72 7.15 6.54 14.00
CA SER A 72 7.49 7.96 13.84
C SER A 72 7.45 8.53 12.40
N CYS A 73 7.04 7.74 11.42
CA CYS A 73 6.80 8.13 10.03
C CYS A 73 5.30 8.27 9.73
N VAL A 74 5.00 8.99 8.67
CA VAL A 74 3.70 8.97 7.99
C VAL A 74 3.81 7.98 6.84
N ILE A 75 2.91 7.02 6.78
CA ILE A 75 2.82 6.06 5.68
C ILE A 75 1.70 6.49 4.77
N ARG A 76 1.94 6.50 3.47
CA ARG A 76 1.01 6.94 2.44
C ARG A 76 0.86 5.86 1.36
N TRP A 77 -0.37 5.59 0.95
CA TRP A 77 -0.65 4.70 -0.18
C TRP A 77 -1.96 5.10 -0.87
N THR A 78 -2.21 4.53 -2.03
CA THR A 78 -3.46 4.68 -2.78
C THR A 78 -4.16 3.33 -2.90
N ASP A 79 -5.49 3.30 -3.02
CA ASP A 79 -6.25 2.04 -3.21
C ASP A 79 -6.06 1.39 -4.59
N GLY A 80 -5.37 2.06 -5.52
CA GLY A 80 -5.00 1.47 -6.79
C GLY A 80 -3.63 0.81 -6.73
N LEU A 81 -3.55 -0.42 -7.25
CA LEU A 81 -2.31 -0.88 -7.90
C LEU A 81 -1.93 0.18 -8.96
N PRO A 82 -0.64 0.50 -9.14
CA PRO A 82 -0.19 1.30 -10.28
C PRO A 82 -0.88 0.78 -11.55
N GLU A 83 -1.32 1.66 -12.44
CA GLU A 83 -2.08 1.27 -13.65
C GLU A 83 -1.38 0.14 -14.43
N ALA A 84 -0.05 0.19 -14.51
CA ALA A 84 0.79 -0.86 -15.08
C ALA A 84 0.65 -2.23 -14.40
N GLN A 85 0.52 -2.28 -13.06
CA GLN A 85 0.28 -3.51 -12.31
C GLN A 85 -1.19 -3.94 -12.39
N THR A 86 -2.12 -3.00 -12.48
CA THR A 86 -3.55 -3.29 -12.69
C THR A 86 -3.77 -4.02 -14.03
N GLU A 87 -3.14 -3.55 -15.11
CA GLU A 87 -3.21 -4.21 -16.42
C GLU A 87 -2.53 -5.58 -16.42
N GLN A 88 -1.39 -5.72 -15.73
CA GLN A 88 -0.75 -7.03 -15.54
C GLN A 88 -1.64 -8.01 -14.75
N CYS A 89 -2.30 -7.56 -13.68
CA CYS A 89 -3.23 -8.39 -12.93
C CYS A 89 -4.47 -8.75 -13.76
N LYS A 90 -5.01 -7.82 -14.57
CA LYS A 90 -6.11 -8.13 -15.49
C LYS A 90 -5.71 -9.17 -16.53
N ALA A 91 -4.50 -9.06 -17.10
CA ALA A 91 -3.96 -10.02 -18.04
C ALA A 91 -3.79 -11.41 -17.39
N LEU A 92 -3.25 -11.46 -16.17
CA LEU A 92 -3.10 -12.71 -15.41
C LEU A 92 -4.45 -13.35 -15.08
N VAL A 93 -5.45 -12.57 -14.63
CA VAL A 93 -6.79 -13.07 -14.35
C VAL A 93 -7.47 -13.57 -15.63
N SER A 94 -7.31 -12.88 -16.75
CA SER A 94 -7.81 -13.34 -18.06
C SER A 94 -7.19 -14.69 -18.43
N HIS A 95 -5.87 -14.83 -18.29
CA HIS A 95 -5.18 -16.07 -18.60
C HIS A 95 -5.56 -17.21 -17.64
N LEU A 96 -5.72 -16.93 -16.35
CA LEU A 96 -6.20 -17.92 -15.37
C LEU A 96 -7.65 -18.36 -15.64
N ASN A 97 -8.51 -17.45 -16.11
CA ASN A 97 -9.87 -17.77 -16.53
C ASN A 97 -9.90 -18.66 -17.77
N GLU A 98 -8.92 -18.57 -18.67
CA GLU A 98 -8.79 -19.51 -19.81
C GLU A 98 -8.51 -20.95 -19.34
N TYR A 99 -7.87 -21.11 -18.18
CA TYR A 99 -7.68 -22.42 -17.52
C TYR A 99 -8.78 -22.77 -16.51
N SER A 100 -9.75 -21.87 -16.28
CA SER A 100 -10.95 -22.15 -15.49
C SER A 100 -11.92 -23.01 -16.28
N THR A 101 -11.48 -24.23 -16.60
CA THR A 101 -12.41 -25.33 -16.87
C THR A 101 -13.35 -25.44 -15.68
N ALA A 102 -14.65 -25.47 -15.93
CA ALA A 102 -15.70 -25.49 -14.94
C ALA A 102 -15.54 -26.69 -13.97
N THR A 103 -14.76 -26.53 -12.91
CA THR A 103 -14.88 -27.35 -11.72
C THR A 103 -15.97 -26.72 -10.87
N ASN A 104 -17.18 -27.27 -11.00
CA ASN A 104 -18.22 -27.18 -9.98
C ASN A 104 -17.61 -27.64 -8.65
N SER A 105 -17.05 -26.72 -7.88
CA SER A 105 -16.58 -26.95 -6.52
C SER A 105 -17.80 -27.05 -5.60
N VAL A 106 -18.45 -28.21 -5.66
CA VAL A 106 -19.35 -28.67 -4.61
C VAL A 106 -18.49 -28.83 -3.36
N TRP A 107 -18.60 -27.89 -2.43
CA TRP A 107 -18.08 -28.05 -1.07
C TRP A 107 -18.61 -29.37 -0.49
N PRO A 108 -17.77 -30.25 0.07
CA PRO A 108 -18.28 -31.41 0.79
C PRO A 108 -19.05 -30.90 2.01
N LYS A 109 -20.39 -30.98 1.94
CA LYS A 109 -21.25 -30.85 3.10
C LYS A 109 -21.03 -32.07 3.96
N ASN A 110 -20.11 -31.99 4.93
CA ASN A 110 -20.10 -32.77 6.17
C ASN A 110 -18.94 -32.24 7.05
N PHE A 111 -19.26 -31.27 7.90
CA PHE A 111 -18.62 -31.06 9.20
C PHE A 111 -19.74 -30.79 10.20
#